data_AF-A0A5J4TIP7-F1
#
_entry.id   AF-A0A5J4TIP7-F1
#
_cell.length_a   1.000
_cell.length_b   1.000
_cell.length_c   1.000
_cell.angle_alpha   90.00
_cell.angle_beta   90.00
_cell.angle_gamma   90.00
#
_symmetry.space_group_name_H-M   'P 1'
#
loop_
_entity.id
_entity.type
_entity.pdbx_description
1 polymer ?
#
loop_
_entity_poly.entity_id
_entity_poly.type
_entity_poly.pdbx_seq_one_letter_code
_entity_poly.pdbx_strand_id
1 'polypeptide(L)'
;LIISGTGQQSNEFRNNSPGQLVINNCIFEGGNSISSDVWYNLGLAETCNVGYGAAIVADGQTVVQISGSTIKTFEGPAVRASNGARVSIDRNTVLDNNGLRNRNTLSSMQTNVVCEGDSGVTTINIALDNVTSFASTGNAWIYQQSYTNCFVTATVNYEPAQPRSVPYGNSANITVDNKDQTVEVAINGKFLEPCMRTLFLGLIEKYSVDQRTPQEFLIENPLFTNQWISSEILVILIPSYLLNSLNSSFEWQVSVYELGKKDQANWITVKPSIIGEVGPDQPGDETEVEPKESKSKTTLIVSIVVPVVVIAAVIIIIVVIALYVRHKNKEQRSNDSNIQLIDILSGVEVRSLKEEDEQEEQNNPNKQKHKPQTHVSTYFFPESDTEKRISSEHSNSRDYEPDQKQRQIQNQ
;
A
#
# COMPACT_ATOMS: atom_id res chain seq x y z
N LEU A 1 -27.68 12.86 -16.41
CA LEU A 1 -27.78 14.26 -15.93
C LEU A 1 -26.81 14.40 -14.77
N ILE A 2 -25.60 14.90 -15.01
CA ILE A 2 -24.68 15.28 -13.92
C ILE A 2 -25.06 16.71 -13.55
N ILE A 3 -25.71 16.86 -12.40
CA ILE A 3 -26.04 18.17 -11.84
C ILE A 3 -24.80 18.59 -11.04
N SER A 4 -24.09 19.60 -11.52
CA SER A 4 -23.02 20.26 -10.76
C SER A 4 -23.66 21.04 -9.60
N GLY A 5 -23.74 20.38 -8.45
CA GLY A 5 -24.01 21.00 -7.17
C GLY A 5 -22.97 20.48 -6.19
N THR A 6 -22.27 21.38 -5.51
CA THR A 6 -21.45 21.07 -4.33
C THR A 6 -22.36 20.54 -3.23
N GLY A 7 -22.67 19.25 -3.31
CA GLY A 7 -23.50 18.54 -2.35
C GLY A 7 -23.19 17.06 -2.51
N GLN A 8 -22.58 16.47 -1.48
CA GLN A 8 -22.41 15.03 -1.37
C GLN A 8 -23.82 14.42 -1.43
N GLN A 9 -24.16 13.76 -2.55
CA GLN A 9 -25.42 13.04 -2.65
C GLN A 9 -25.28 11.74 -1.85
N SER A 10 -25.52 11.82 -0.54
CA SER A 10 -25.76 10.63 0.27
C SER A 10 -27.20 10.19 0.05
N ASN A 11 -27.40 9.10 -0.68
CA ASN A 11 -28.65 8.36 -0.52
C ASN A 11 -28.64 7.80 0.91
N GLU A 12 -29.63 8.18 1.72
CA GLU A 12 -29.91 7.52 3.00
C GLU A 12 -29.86 6.00 2.82
N PHE A 13 -29.39 5.27 3.85
CA PHE A 13 -29.30 3.80 3.97
C PHE A 13 -30.51 3.03 3.39
N ARG A 14 -30.58 2.98 2.06
CA ARG A 14 -31.47 2.16 1.26
C ARG A 14 -30.55 1.30 0.41
N ASN A 15 -30.81 0.00 0.40
CA ASN A 15 -30.15 -0.95 -0.49
C ASN A 15 -30.01 -0.31 -1.87
N ASN A 16 -28.77 -0.08 -2.32
CA ASN A 16 -28.51 0.51 -3.62
C ASN A 16 -29.22 -0.35 -4.67
N SER A 17 -30.24 0.21 -5.33
CA SER A 17 -30.78 -0.38 -6.54
C SER A 17 -29.64 -0.57 -7.54
N PRO A 18 -29.67 -1.61 -8.40
CA PRO A 18 -28.66 -1.79 -9.44
C PRO A 18 -28.45 -0.48 -10.22
N GLY A 19 -27.28 0.12 -10.05
CA GLY A 19 -26.93 1.41 -10.61
C GLY A 19 -25.72 1.25 -11.53
N GLN A 20 -25.72 1.95 -12.66
CA GLN A 20 -24.60 1.96 -13.59
C GLN A 20 -23.93 3.33 -13.62
N LEU A 21 -22.62 3.35 -13.43
CA LEU A 21 -21.77 4.52 -13.63
C LEU A 21 -20.84 4.24 -14.82
N VAL A 22 -20.86 5.13 -15.81
CA VAL A 22 -19.96 5.07 -16.97
C VAL A 22 -19.09 6.32 -16.96
N ILE A 23 -17.78 6.12 -16.91
CA ILE A 23 -16.75 7.15 -16.92
C ILE A 23 -15.97 6.97 -18.22
N ASN A 24 -15.98 7.98 -19.08
CA ASN A 24 -15.37 7.91 -20.40
C ASN A 24 -14.57 9.17 -20.70
N ASN A 25 -13.32 9.00 -21.15
CA ASN A 25 -12.42 10.08 -21.57
C ASN A 25 -12.30 11.21 -20.54
N CYS A 26 -12.22 10.84 -19.26
CA CYS A 26 -12.11 11.78 -18.14
C CYS A 26 -10.68 11.81 -17.58
N ILE A 27 -10.33 12.89 -16.87
CA ILE A 27 -9.09 12.98 -16.10
C ILE A 27 -9.46 13.20 -14.63
N PHE A 28 -9.00 12.28 -13.78
CA PHE A 28 -9.03 12.38 -12.33
C PHE A 28 -7.60 12.55 -11.86
N GLU A 29 -7.33 13.64 -11.17
CA GLU A 29 -5.99 13.97 -10.66
C GLU A 29 -6.09 14.24 -9.16
N GLY A 30 -5.37 13.45 -8.38
CA GLY A 30 -5.23 13.65 -6.94
C GLY A 30 -4.03 14.54 -6.60
N GLY A 31 -3.86 14.82 -5.32
CA GLY A 31 -2.78 15.66 -4.78
C GLY A 31 -1.53 14.91 -4.30
N ASN A 32 -1.46 13.58 -4.47
CA ASN A 32 -0.33 12.79 -3.99
C ASN A 32 0.91 13.05 -4.84
N SER A 33 1.90 13.68 -4.21
CA SER A 33 3.20 13.98 -4.78
C SER A 33 4.31 13.43 -3.91
N ILE A 34 5.55 13.44 -4.40
CA ILE A 34 6.74 13.01 -3.64
C ILE A 34 6.89 13.80 -2.33
N SER A 35 6.34 15.02 -2.26
CA SER A 35 6.33 15.86 -1.06
C SER A 35 5.08 15.72 -0.20
N SER A 36 4.14 14.84 -0.55
CA SER A 36 2.94 14.59 0.25
C SER A 36 3.32 14.04 1.63
N ASP A 37 2.65 14.56 2.67
CA ASP A 37 2.83 14.13 4.06
C ASP A 37 1.77 13.10 4.50
N VAL A 38 0.87 12.69 3.61
CA VAL A 38 -0.27 11.79 3.95
C VAL A 38 0.20 10.46 4.53
N TRP A 39 1.32 9.93 4.03
CA TRP A 39 1.91 8.68 4.48
C TRP A 39 3.16 8.89 5.34
N TYR A 40 3.52 10.15 5.65
CA TYR A 40 4.78 10.48 6.28
C TYR A 40 4.90 9.88 7.68
N ASN A 41 5.89 9.01 7.87
CA ASN A 41 6.19 8.35 9.16
C ASN A 41 4.98 7.66 9.82
N LEU A 42 3.94 7.32 9.06
CA LEU A 42 2.83 6.52 9.56
C LEU A 42 3.28 5.10 9.89
N GLY A 43 2.73 4.53 10.95
CA GLY A 43 2.97 3.17 11.37
C GLY A 43 2.45 2.15 10.34
N LEU A 44 2.84 0.89 10.52
CA LEU A 44 2.47 -0.17 9.58
C LEU A 44 0.94 -0.33 9.47
N ALA A 45 0.22 -0.25 10.59
CA ALA A 45 -1.23 -0.40 10.63
C ALA A 45 -1.93 0.67 9.80
N GLU A 46 -1.52 1.94 9.93
CA GLU A 46 -2.08 3.04 9.15
C GLU A 46 -1.71 2.92 7.67
N THR A 47 -0.44 2.62 7.36
CA THR A 47 0.04 2.45 5.98
C THR A 47 -0.69 1.32 5.24
N CYS A 48 -1.08 0.27 5.97
CA CYS A 48 -1.80 -0.88 5.44
C CYS A 48 -3.30 -0.68 5.28
N ASN A 49 -3.84 0.52 5.52
CA ASN A 49 -5.19 0.86 5.09
C ASN A 49 -5.26 1.07 3.57
N VAL A 50 -5.20 -0.03 2.81
CA VAL A 50 -5.09 -0.04 1.34
C VAL A 50 -6.28 0.63 0.63
N GLY A 51 -7.45 0.65 1.27
CA GLY A 51 -8.68 1.24 0.72
C GLY A 51 -8.89 2.72 1.05
N TYR A 52 -8.00 3.36 1.82
CA TYR A 52 -8.10 4.77 2.17
C TYR A 52 -7.93 5.67 0.94
N GLY A 53 -8.70 6.75 0.82
CA GLY A 53 -8.46 7.82 -0.16
C GLY A 53 -8.69 7.44 -1.62
N ALA A 54 -9.58 6.47 -1.89
CA ALA A 54 -9.84 6.00 -3.24
C ALA A 54 -10.49 7.09 -4.12
N ALA A 55 -10.11 7.17 -5.40
CA ALA A 55 -10.73 8.11 -6.34
C ALA A 55 -12.19 7.74 -6.65
N ILE A 56 -12.44 6.44 -6.83
CA ILE A 56 -13.76 5.87 -7.11
C ILE A 56 -14.01 4.74 -6.11
N VAL A 57 -15.12 4.82 -5.39
CA VAL A 57 -15.61 3.75 -4.51
C VAL A 57 -16.87 3.16 -5.13
N ALA A 58 -16.81 1.89 -5.50
CA ALA A 58 -17.93 1.12 -6.00
C ALA A 58 -18.38 0.14 -4.91
N ASP A 59 -19.63 0.24 -4.49
CA ASP A 59 -20.17 -0.55 -3.38
C ASP A 59 -21.57 -1.07 -3.71
N GLY A 60 -21.94 -2.21 -3.12
CA GLY A 60 -23.23 -2.85 -3.38
C GLY A 60 -23.33 -3.40 -4.82
N GLN A 61 -24.55 -3.63 -5.30
CA GLN A 61 -24.81 -4.12 -6.67
C GLN A 61 -24.63 -3.04 -7.75
N THR A 62 -23.55 -2.28 -7.70
CA THR A 62 -23.22 -1.23 -8.66
C THR A 62 -22.35 -1.75 -9.80
N VAL A 63 -22.53 -1.21 -10.99
CA VAL A 63 -21.71 -1.49 -12.16
C VAL A 63 -20.95 -0.22 -12.55
N VAL A 64 -19.62 -0.27 -12.53
CA VAL A 64 -18.75 0.85 -12.93
C VAL A 64 -17.97 0.46 -14.17
N GLN A 65 -18.03 1.29 -15.21
CA GLN A 65 -17.26 1.12 -16.44
C GLN A 65 -16.37 2.36 -16.64
N ILE A 66 -15.07 2.14 -16.77
CA ILE A 66 -14.07 3.18 -16.97
C ILE A 66 -13.37 2.91 -18.29
N SER A 67 -13.46 3.87 -19.21
CA SER A 67 -12.87 3.76 -20.55
C SER A 67 -12.11 5.03 -20.94
N GLY A 68 -10.93 4.86 -21.55
CA GLY A 68 -10.13 5.96 -22.10
C GLY A 68 -9.80 7.09 -21.12
N SER A 69 -9.87 6.82 -19.81
CA SER A 69 -9.73 7.84 -18.77
C SER A 69 -8.32 7.83 -18.18
N THR A 70 -7.91 8.90 -17.51
CA THR A 70 -6.65 8.96 -16.77
C THR A 70 -6.96 9.17 -15.30
N ILE A 71 -6.52 8.27 -14.43
CA ILE A 71 -6.64 8.41 -12.97
C ILE A 71 -5.23 8.38 -12.40
N LYS A 72 -4.80 9.49 -11.82
CA LYS A 72 -3.43 9.64 -11.33
C LYS A 72 -3.33 10.36 -10.01
N THR A 73 -2.21 10.11 -9.33
CA THR A 73 -1.75 10.86 -8.15
C THR A 73 -2.73 10.90 -6.99
N PHE A 74 -3.55 9.86 -6.81
CA PHE A 74 -4.38 9.74 -5.60
C PHE A 74 -3.56 9.24 -4.41
N GLU A 75 -3.92 9.72 -3.21
CA GLU A 75 -3.36 9.23 -1.94
C GLU A 75 -3.66 7.76 -1.73
N GLY A 76 -4.83 7.34 -2.19
CA GLY A 76 -5.34 5.98 -2.21
C GLY A 76 -5.41 5.37 -3.60
N PRO A 77 -6.18 4.27 -3.76
CA PRO A 77 -6.34 3.63 -5.04
C PRO A 77 -7.16 4.43 -6.03
N ALA A 78 -6.96 4.16 -7.33
CA ALA A 78 -7.85 4.69 -8.35
C ALA A 78 -9.27 4.15 -8.15
N VAL A 79 -9.38 2.86 -7.82
CA VAL A 79 -10.67 2.20 -7.60
C VAL A 79 -10.63 1.32 -6.37
N ARG A 80 -11.67 1.42 -5.53
CA ARG A 80 -12.02 0.44 -4.52
C ARG A 80 -13.39 -0.15 -4.83
N ALA A 81 -13.50 -1.46 -4.91
CA ALA A 81 -14.76 -2.16 -5.14
C ALA A 81 -15.09 -3.10 -3.97
N SER A 82 -16.34 -3.08 -3.52
CA SER A 82 -16.86 -3.87 -2.40
C SER A 82 -18.31 -4.30 -2.56
N ASN A 83 -18.74 -5.24 -1.72
CA ASN A 83 -20.14 -5.66 -1.51
C ASN A 83 -20.96 -6.01 -2.76
N GLY A 84 -20.37 -6.70 -3.74
CA GLY A 84 -21.09 -7.13 -4.95
C GLY A 84 -20.92 -6.20 -6.16
N ALA A 85 -20.04 -5.21 -6.05
CA ALA A 85 -19.78 -4.27 -7.13
C ALA A 85 -19.08 -4.94 -8.30
N ARG A 86 -19.37 -4.45 -9.52
CA ARG A 86 -18.75 -4.93 -10.76
C ARG A 86 -18.05 -3.77 -11.44
N VAL A 87 -16.72 -3.83 -11.50
CA VAL A 87 -15.91 -2.79 -12.14
C VAL A 87 -15.25 -3.33 -13.42
N SER A 88 -15.27 -2.53 -14.48
CA SER A 88 -14.47 -2.75 -15.69
C SER A 88 -13.61 -1.53 -15.98
N ILE A 89 -12.31 -1.76 -16.19
CA ILE A 89 -11.32 -0.76 -16.57
C ILE A 89 -10.69 -1.21 -17.88
N ASP A 90 -10.89 -0.43 -18.95
CA ASP A 90 -10.42 -0.81 -20.27
C ASP A 90 -8.92 -0.54 -20.48
N ARG A 91 -8.40 -1.07 -21.59
CA ARG A 91 -6.97 -0.97 -21.94
C ARG A 91 -6.52 0.46 -22.24
N ASN A 92 -7.44 1.37 -22.53
CA ASN A 92 -7.12 2.76 -22.88
C ASN A 92 -7.10 3.65 -21.64
N THR A 93 -7.43 3.10 -20.47
CA THR A 93 -7.42 3.82 -19.20
C THR A 93 -6.04 3.79 -18.58
N VAL A 94 -5.53 4.98 -18.22
CA VAL A 94 -4.23 5.16 -17.57
C VAL A 94 -4.40 5.18 -16.06
N LEU A 95 -3.70 4.30 -15.35
CA LEU A 95 -3.57 4.34 -13.89
C LEU A 95 -2.12 4.66 -13.52
N ASP A 96 -1.90 5.81 -12.89
CA ASP A 96 -0.55 6.30 -12.61
C ASP A 96 -0.37 6.82 -11.18
N ASN A 97 0.60 6.26 -10.44
CA ASN A 97 1.00 6.72 -9.12
C ASN A 97 -0.14 6.85 -8.09
N ASN A 98 -1.13 5.95 -8.16
CA ASN A 98 -2.20 5.90 -7.18
C ASN A 98 -1.76 5.07 -5.96
N GLY A 99 -2.02 5.59 -4.77
CA GLY A 99 -1.68 4.90 -3.54
C GLY A 99 -0.19 4.89 -3.21
N LEU A 100 0.62 5.73 -3.84
CA LEU A 100 2.06 5.78 -3.57
C LEU A 100 2.33 6.26 -2.14
N ARG A 101 3.04 5.45 -1.34
CA ARG A 101 3.30 5.70 0.09
C ARG A 101 4.52 6.60 0.34
N ASN A 102 4.58 7.76 -0.31
CA ASN A 102 5.74 8.65 -0.25
C ASN A 102 6.22 8.93 1.19
N ARG A 103 7.55 8.89 1.38
CA ARG A 103 8.21 9.18 2.67
C ARG A 103 7.72 8.31 3.85
N ASN A 104 7.24 7.10 3.55
CA ASN A 104 6.95 6.05 4.51
C ASN A 104 8.02 4.94 4.46
N THR A 105 8.09 4.10 5.49
CA THR A 105 8.85 2.83 5.46
C THR A 105 8.54 2.01 4.20
N LEU A 106 7.28 1.95 3.78
CA LEU A 106 6.85 1.22 2.59
C LEU A 106 6.81 2.10 1.32
N SER A 107 7.74 3.05 1.15
CA SER A 107 7.62 4.11 0.15
C SER A 107 7.55 3.69 -1.31
N SER A 108 8.01 2.49 -1.66
CA SER A 108 7.86 1.98 -3.04
C SER A 108 6.48 1.38 -3.32
N MET A 109 5.71 1.11 -2.26
CA MET A 109 4.38 0.50 -2.38
C MET A 109 3.40 1.49 -3.02
N GLN A 110 2.63 0.96 -3.96
CA GLN A 110 1.47 1.62 -4.56
C GLN A 110 0.22 0.77 -4.33
N THR A 111 -0.95 1.32 -4.67
CA THR A 111 -2.20 0.56 -4.69
C THR A 111 -3.06 1.17 -5.77
N ASN A 112 -3.17 0.53 -6.93
CA ASN A 112 -3.99 1.08 -8.02
C ASN A 112 -5.45 0.70 -7.87
N VAL A 113 -5.71 -0.54 -7.44
CA VAL A 113 -7.06 -1.08 -7.33
C VAL A 113 -7.15 -1.93 -6.07
N VAL A 114 -8.29 -1.81 -5.39
CA VAL A 114 -8.66 -2.60 -4.21
C VAL A 114 -9.96 -3.33 -4.51
N CYS A 115 -9.97 -4.63 -4.27
CA CYS A 115 -11.16 -5.45 -4.34
C CYS A 115 -11.37 -6.19 -3.01
N GLU A 116 -12.55 -5.96 -2.44
CA GLU A 116 -12.99 -6.49 -1.15
C GLU A 116 -14.33 -7.21 -1.36
N GLY A 117 -14.54 -8.30 -0.64
CA GLY A 117 -15.65 -9.23 -0.90
C GLY A 117 -16.37 -9.66 0.36
N ASP A 118 -16.89 -8.71 1.14
CA ASP A 118 -17.60 -9.04 2.39
C ASP A 118 -18.98 -9.65 2.10
N SER A 119 -19.83 -8.94 1.34
CA SER A 119 -21.16 -9.40 0.95
C SER A 119 -21.34 -9.48 -0.57
N GLY A 120 -22.06 -10.50 -1.07
CA GLY A 120 -22.20 -10.70 -2.52
C GLY A 120 -20.89 -11.03 -3.23
N VAL A 121 -20.90 -11.01 -4.57
CA VAL A 121 -19.71 -11.30 -5.40
C VAL A 121 -19.23 -10.03 -6.08
N THR A 122 -18.11 -9.50 -5.59
CA THR A 122 -17.43 -8.34 -6.19
C THR A 122 -16.52 -8.81 -7.33
N THR A 123 -16.57 -8.15 -8.49
CA THR A 123 -15.70 -8.49 -9.63
C THR A 123 -15.02 -7.26 -10.19
N ILE A 124 -13.72 -7.36 -10.46
CA ILE A 124 -12.99 -6.33 -11.20
C ILE A 124 -12.35 -6.96 -12.44
N ASN A 125 -12.66 -6.42 -13.61
CA ASN A 125 -11.96 -6.71 -14.85
C ASN A 125 -11.09 -5.49 -15.20
N ILE A 126 -9.78 -5.68 -15.28
CA ILE A 126 -8.84 -4.60 -15.54
C ILE A 126 -7.82 -5.00 -16.61
N ALA A 127 -7.66 -4.13 -17.60
CA ALA A 127 -6.55 -4.19 -18.54
C ALA A 127 -5.34 -3.43 -17.97
N LEU A 128 -4.17 -4.09 -17.95
CA LEU A 128 -2.94 -3.55 -17.37
C LEU A 128 -2.09 -2.78 -18.39
N ASP A 129 -2.52 -2.72 -19.65
CA ASP A 129 -1.79 -2.14 -20.79
C ASP A 129 -1.28 -0.71 -20.51
N ASN A 130 -2.04 0.06 -19.75
CA ASN A 130 -1.74 1.46 -19.40
C ASN A 130 -1.64 1.70 -17.89
N VAL A 131 -1.28 0.67 -17.12
CA VAL A 131 -0.92 0.81 -15.70
C VAL A 131 0.58 1.08 -15.59
N THR A 132 0.98 2.32 -15.26
CA THR A 132 2.40 2.76 -15.32
C THR A 132 3.33 1.89 -14.48
N SER A 133 2.89 1.51 -13.29
CA SER A 133 3.65 0.66 -12.38
C SER A 133 3.86 -0.76 -12.93
N PHE A 134 2.88 -1.29 -13.67
CA PHE A 134 3.01 -2.59 -14.33
C PHE A 134 4.01 -2.53 -15.48
N ALA A 135 3.94 -1.49 -16.32
CA ALA A 135 4.90 -1.29 -17.40
C ALA A 135 6.35 -1.10 -16.90
N SER A 136 6.54 -0.44 -15.75
CA SER A 136 7.87 -0.14 -15.21
C SER A 136 8.46 -1.24 -14.33
N THR A 137 7.63 -2.00 -13.60
CA THR A 137 8.11 -2.98 -12.61
C THR A 137 7.58 -4.39 -12.80
N GLY A 138 6.58 -4.59 -13.67
CA GLY A 138 5.83 -5.84 -13.77
C GLY A 138 4.77 -6.03 -12.67
N ASN A 139 4.60 -5.06 -11.76
CA ASN A 139 3.64 -5.11 -10.67
C ASN A 139 2.55 -4.04 -10.86
N ALA A 140 1.28 -4.45 -10.98
CA ALA A 140 0.17 -3.53 -11.16
C ALA A 140 -0.44 -3.03 -9.83
N TRP A 141 0.00 -3.57 -8.68
CA TRP A 141 -0.45 -3.14 -7.36
C TRP A 141 -1.97 -3.24 -7.15
N ILE A 142 -2.55 -4.36 -7.59
CA ILE A 142 -3.98 -4.63 -7.42
C ILE A 142 -4.20 -5.55 -6.22
N TYR A 143 -4.80 -5.01 -5.17
CA TYR A 143 -5.16 -5.77 -3.98
C TYR A 143 -6.44 -6.57 -4.21
N GLN A 144 -6.39 -7.84 -3.81
CA GLN A 144 -7.53 -8.72 -3.72
C GLN A 144 -7.53 -9.31 -2.31
N GLN A 145 -8.58 -9.02 -1.55
CA GLN A 145 -8.72 -9.52 -0.19
C GLN A 145 -8.85 -11.05 -0.19
N SER A 146 -7.93 -11.74 0.50
CA SER A 146 -7.94 -13.20 0.59
C SER A 146 -9.19 -13.70 1.30
N TYR A 147 -9.68 -14.89 0.91
CA TYR A 147 -10.84 -15.56 1.52
C TYR A 147 -12.17 -14.81 1.42
N THR A 148 -12.28 -13.89 0.47
CA THR A 148 -13.52 -13.13 0.22
C THR A 148 -14.12 -13.45 -1.13
N ASN A 149 -15.39 -13.07 -1.33
CA ASN A 149 -16.08 -13.20 -2.61
C ASN A 149 -15.71 -12.07 -3.58
N CYS A 150 -14.41 -11.82 -3.71
CA CYS A 150 -13.87 -10.83 -4.63
C CYS A 150 -13.00 -11.53 -5.68
N PHE A 151 -13.27 -11.24 -6.97
CA PHE A 151 -12.56 -11.80 -8.10
C PHE A 151 -11.96 -10.71 -8.97
N VAL A 152 -10.65 -10.77 -9.20
CA VAL A 152 -9.94 -9.87 -10.10
C VAL A 152 -9.50 -10.64 -11.34
N THR A 153 -9.92 -10.17 -12.51
CA THR A 153 -9.40 -10.61 -13.80
C THR A 153 -8.51 -9.51 -14.35
N ALA A 154 -7.23 -9.79 -14.51
CA ALA A 154 -6.27 -8.87 -15.11
C ALA A 154 -5.83 -9.37 -16.49
N THR A 155 -5.75 -8.46 -17.46
CA THR A 155 -5.31 -8.79 -18.83
C THR A 155 -4.25 -7.82 -19.34
N VAL A 156 -3.36 -8.29 -20.20
CA VAL A 156 -2.42 -7.47 -20.99
C VAL A 156 -2.57 -7.89 -22.44
N ASN A 157 -2.86 -6.95 -23.35
CA ASN A 157 -3.16 -7.27 -24.75
C ASN A 157 -4.19 -8.40 -24.90
N TYR A 158 -5.24 -8.38 -24.06
CA TYR A 158 -6.31 -9.40 -23.97
C TYR A 158 -5.90 -10.77 -23.42
N GLU A 159 -4.62 -10.99 -23.11
CA GLU A 159 -4.16 -12.24 -22.50
C GLU A 159 -4.20 -12.14 -20.98
N PRO A 160 -4.53 -13.23 -20.25
CA PRO A 160 -4.49 -13.25 -18.80
C PRO A 160 -3.11 -12.85 -18.26
N ALA A 161 -3.09 -11.98 -17.24
CA ALA A 161 -1.89 -11.52 -16.59
C ALA A 161 -2.00 -11.62 -15.06
N GLN A 162 -0.86 -11.69 -14.38
CA GLN A 162 -0.87 -11.61 -12.93
C GLN A 162 -1.14 -10.16 -12.48
N PRO A 163 -2.14 -9.92 -11.62
CA PRO A 163 -2.46 -8.58 -11.13
C PRO A 163 -1.36 -7.98 -10.23
N ARG A 164 -0.45 -8.82 -9.73
CA ARG A 164 0.69 -8.44 -8.89
C ARG A 164 1.83 -9.41 -9.10
N SER A 165 3.06 -8.92 -9.07
CA SER A 165 4.26 -9.76 -9.09
C SER A 165 4.36 -10.61 -7.82
N VAL A 166 5.02 -11.76 -7.89
CA VAL A 166 5.32 -12.59 -6.72
C VAL A 166 6.44 -11.98 -5.88
N PRO A 167 6.47 -12.22 -4.55
CA PRO A 167 7.61 -11.80 -3.73
C PRO A 167 8.90 -12.42 -4.26
N TYR A 168 9.98 -11.65 -4.28
CA TYR A 168 11.25 -12.10 -4.83
C TYR A 168 12.40 -11.66 -3.94
N GLY A 169 13.18 -12.59 -3.41
CA GLY A 169 14.40 -12.28 -2.68
C GLY A 169 15.59 -12.08 -3.63
N ASN A 170 16.34 -10.99 -3.48
CA ASN A 170 17.63 -10.77 -4.13
C ASN A 170 18.79 -11.37 -3.31
N SER A 171 18.73 -11.21 -1.99
CA SER A 171 19.73 -11.74 -1.06
C SER A 171 19.11 -11.99 0.32
N ALA A 172 19.77 -12.85 1.10
CA ALA A 172 19.38 -13.16 2.46
C ALA A 172 20.62 -13.34 3.34
N ASN A 173 20.48 -13.03 4.63
CA ASN A 173 21.46 -13.32 5.66
C ASN A 173 20.78 -14.03 6.82
N ILE A 174 21.48 -14.98 7.43
CA ILE A 174 21.09 -15.61 8.69
C ILE A 174 22.22 -15.38 9.69
N THR A 175 21.88 -14.75 10.80
CA THR A 175 22.81 -14.46 11.88
C THR A 175 22.30 -15.11 13.17
N VAL A 176 23.14 -15.92 13.80
CA VAL A 176 22.81 -16.61 15.05
C VAL A 176 23.50 -15.88 16.20
N ASP A 177 22.70 -15.32 17.10
CA ASP A 177 23.17 -14.78 18.36
C ASP A 177 22.96 -15.79 19.49
N ASN A 178 24.07 -16.40 19.91
CA ASN A 178 24.05 -17.39 20.99
C ASN A 178 23.84 -16.78 22.37
N LYS A 179 24.13 -15.49 22.57
CA LYS A 179 23.96 -14.81 23.86
C LYS A 179 22.50 -14.45 24.08
N ASP A 180 21.88 -13.89 23.06
CA ASP A 180 20.48 -13.43 23.13
C ASP A 180 19.49 -14.54 22.77
N GLN A 181 19.98 -15.73 22.36
CA GLN A 181 19.17 -16.88 21.93
C GLN A 181 18.20 -16.51 20.81
N THR A 182 18.68 -15.73 19.85
CA THR A 182 17.92 -15.26 18.70
C THR A 182 18.64 -15.55 17.40
N VAL A 183 17.86 -15.85 16.37
CA VAL A 183 18.30 -15.94 14.99
C VAL A 183 17.70 -14.78 14.22
N GLU A 184 18.55 -13.93 13.67
CA GLU A 184 18.16 -12.88 12.75
C GLU A 184 18.17 -13.42 11.31
N VAL A 185 17.03 -13.30 10.63
CA VAL A 185 16.91 -13.56 9.20
C VAL A 185 16.61 -12.23 8.51
N ALA A 186 17.58 -11.72 7.77
CA ALA A 186 17.45 -10.50 6.99
C ALA A 186 17.29 -10.84 5.51
N ILE A 187 16.25 -10.30 4.87
CA ILE A 187 15.91 -10.58 3.47
C ILE A 187 15.82 -9.26 2.73
N ASN A 188 16.59 -9.14 1.66
CA ASN A 188 16.49 -8.06 0.70
C ASN A 188 15.83 -8.61 -0.57
N GLY A 189 14.79 -7.95 -1.04
CA GLY A 189 13.99 -8.41 -2.14
C GLY A 189 13.13 -7.31 -2.77
N LYS A 190 12.15 -7.74 -3.54
CA LYS A 190 11.10 -6.92 -4.12
C LYS A 190 9.76 -7.57 -3.84
N PHE A 191 8.70 -6.78 -3.86
CA PHE A 191 7.33 -7.30 -3.75
C PHE A 191 7.05 -7.99 -2.39
N LEU A 192 7.72 -7.52 -1.33
CA LEU A 192 7.62 -8.05 0.04
C LEU A 192 6.49 -7.37 0.83
N GLU A 193 5.47 -6.81 0.18
CA GLU A 193 4.59 -5.86 0.87
C GLU A 193 3.63 -6.54 1.86
N PRO A 194 3.70 -6.21 3.16
CA PRO A 194 2.87 -6.84 4.19
C PRO A 194 1.40 -6.47 4.06
N CYS A 195 1.10 -5.28 3.57
CA CYS A 195 -0.26 -4.75 3.56
C CYS A 195 -1.20 -5.45 2.58
N MET A 196 -0.64 -6.15 1.59
CA MET A 196 -1.43 -6.70 0.48
C MET A 196 -1.46 -8.23 0.47
N ARG A 197 -0.70 -8.89 1.35
CA ARG A 197 -0.41 -10.32 1.24
C ARG A 197 -0.16 -10.93 2.61
N THR A 198 -0.59 -12.17 2.78
CA THR A 198 -0.11 -13.01 3.89
C THR A 198 1.21 -13.67 3.46
N LEU A 199 2.31 -13.26 4.10
CA LEU A 199 3.66 -13.71 3.75
C LEU A 199 4.18 -14.77 4.71
N PHE A 200 4.89 -15.75 4.17
CA PHE A 200 5.59 -16.80 4.88
C PHE A 200 7.10 -16.71 4.62
N LEU A 201 7.88 -16.88 5.68
CA LEU A 201 9.30 -17.18 5.61
C LEU A 201 9.47 -18.70 5.50
N GLY A 202 10.16 -19.17 4.47
CA GLY A 202 10.59 -20.55 4.33
C GLY A 202 12.09 -20.70 4.57
N LEU A 203 12.48 -21.70 5.37
CA LEU A 203 13.88 -22.11 5.60
C LEU A 203 14.05 -23.60 5.28
N ILE A 204 15.01 -23.95 4.43
CA ILE A 204 15.33 -25.34 4.06
C ILE A 204 16.82 -25.58 4.28
N GLU A 205 17.18 -26.65 4.98
CA GLU A 205 18.56 -27.10 5.05
C GLU A 205 18.98 -27.71 3.71
N LYS A 206 20.02 -27.15 3.08
CA LYS A 206 20.49 -27.61 1.78
C LYS A 206 21.24 -28.94 1.94
N TYR A 207 20.90 -29.92 1.08
CA TYR A 207 21.50 -31.27 1.03
C TYR A 207 21.07 -32.27 2.11
N SER A 208 20.08 -31.95 2.93
CA SER A 208 19.44 -32.95 3.79
C SER A 208 18.68 -33.98 2.92
N VAL A 209 19.00 -35.27 3.09
CA VAL A 209 18.35 -36.37 2.34
C VAL A 209 16.90 -36.57 2.82
N ASP A 210 16.60 -36.10 4.04
CA ASP A 210 15.31 -36.28 4.73
C ASP A 210 14.53 -34.98 5.03
N GLN A 211 15.08 -33.77 4.78
CA GLN A 211 14.45 -32.48 5.16
C GLN A 211 14.28 -31.49 4.00
N ARG A 212 13.73 -31.95 2.86
CA ARG A 212 13.21 -31.01 1.84
C ARG A 212 11.94 -30.27 2.26
N THR A 213 11.39 -30.56 3.43
CA THR A 213 10.24 -29.84 3.97
C THR A 213 10.73 -28.54 4.59
N PRO A 214 10.42 -27.36 4.02
CA PRO A 214 10.78 -26.10 4.64
C PRO A 214 10.10 -25.96 5.99
N GLN A 215 10.84 -25.34 6.91
CA GLN A 215 10.25 -24.71 8.07
C GLN A 215 9.59 -23.42 7.60
N GLU A 216 8.27 -23.35 7.81
CA GLU A 216 7.44 -22.24 7.32
C GLU A 216 6.94 -21.42 8.51
N PHE A 217 7.22 -20.12 8.48
CA PHE A 217 6.83 -19.18 9.52
C PHE A 217 5.96 -18.08 8.91
N LEU A 218 4.71 -17.96 9.38
CA LEU A 218 3.87 -16.82 9.05
C LEU A 218 4.55 -15.55 9.59
N ILE A 219 4.90 -14.58 8.73
CA ILE A 219 5.73 -13.43 9.13
C ILE A 219 5.05 -12.57 10.21
N GLU A 220 3.72 -12.55 10.24
CA GLU A 220 2.90 -11.83 11.22
C GLU A 220 2.71 -12.60 12.55
N ASN A 221 3.43 -13.71 12.76
CA ASN A 221 3.30 -14.50 13.96
C ASN A 221 3.82 -13.72 15.19
N PRO A 222 3.03 -13.62 16.28
CA PRO A 222 3.41 -12.87 17.48
C PRO A 222 4.56 -13.49 18.27
N LEU A 223 5.00 -14.71 17.94
CA LEU A 223 6.09 -15.41 18.63
C LEU A 223 7.49 -14.90 18.24
N PHE A 224 7.60 -14.08 17.20
CA PHE A 224 8.86 -13.47 16.79
C PHE A 224 8.66 -12.02 16.37
N THR A 225 9.75 -11.27 16.32
CA THR A 225 9.69 -9.85 15.92
C THR A 225 10.00 -9.73 14.44
N ASN A 226 9.11 -9.11 13.68
CA ASN A 226 9.42 -8.67 12.32
C ASN A 226 9.63 -7.16 12.31
N GLN A 227 10.59 -6.70 11.52
CA GLN A 227 10.91 -5.30 11.32
C GLN A 227 11.00 -5.02 9.82
N TRP A 228 10.06 -4.21 9.35
CA TRP A 228 10.07 -3.66 8.00
C TRP A 228 11.01 -2.47 7.97
N ILE A 229 12.18 -2.63 7.36
CA ILE A 229 13.13 -1.53 7.13
C ILE A 229 12.68 -0.74 5.89
N SER A 230 12.23 -1.47 4.87
CA SER A 230 11.54 -0.91 3.72
C SER A 230 10.57 -1.94 3.12
N SER A 231 9.88 -1.58 2.04
CA SER A 231 9.16 -2.54 1.18
C SER A 231 10.06 -3.60 0.52
N GLU A 232 11.37 -3.41 0.57
CA GLU A 232 12.38 -4.28 -0.04
C GLU A 232 13.24 -5.00 0.99
N ILE A 233 13.23 -4.56 2.25
CA ILE A 233 14.10 -5.10 3.31
C ILE A 233 13.26 -5.47 4.52
N LEU A 234 13.27 -6.77 4.83
CA LEU A 234 12.60 -7.37 5.97
C LEU A 234 13.63 -8.02 6.89
N VAL A 235 13.56 -7.74 8.18
CA VAL A 235 14.35 -8.40 9.22
C VAL A 235 13.41 -9.14 10.16
N ILE A 236 13.70 -10.41 10.44
CA ILE A 236 12.90 -11.27 11.32
C ILE A 236 13.81 -11.81 12.41
N LEU A 237 13.47 -11.54 13.67
CA LEU A 237 14.17 -12.02 14.86
C LEU A 237 13.40 -13.20 15.44
N ILE A 238 13.88 -14.41 15.16
CA ILE A 238 13.25 -15.67 15.55
C ILE A 238 13.95 -16.21 16.80
N PRO A 239 13.22 -16.51 17.88
CA PRO A 239 13.81 -17.20 19.02
C PRO A 239 14.44 -18.54 18.62
N SER A 240 15.66 -18.81 19.07
CA SER A 240 16.43 -19.99 18.65
C SER A 240 15.71 -21.31 18.94
N TYR A 241 14.84 -21.38 19.96
CA TYR A 241 14.07 -22.58 20.29
C TYR A 241 13.05 -22.98 19.21
N LEU A 242 12.66 -22.06 18.32
CA LEU A 242 11.80 -22.34 17.16
C LEU A 242 12.59 -22.90 15.98
N LEU A 243 13.93 -22.80 16.04
CA LEU A 243 14.87 -23.18 15.01
C LEU A 243 15.88 -24.21 15.56
N ASN A 244 15.40 -25.20 16.33
CA ASN A 244 16.26 -26.22 16.96
C ASN A 244 17.11 -27.03 15.96
N SER A 245 16.71 -27.06 14.68
CA SER A 245 17.46 -27.71 13.61
C SER A 245 18.46 -26.78 12.91
N LEU A 246 18.48 -25.49 13.23
CA LEU A 246 19.32 -24.54 12.51
C LEU A 246 20.79 -24.76 12.86
N ASN A 247 21.49 -25.42 11.95
CA ASN A 247 22.90 -25.70 12.07
C ASN A 247 23.68 -24.74 11.17
N SER A 248 24.54 -23.92 11.78
CA SER A 248 25.40 -22.94 11.11
C SER A 248 26.49 -23.54 10.23
N SER A 249 26.76 -24.83 10.38
CA SER A 249 27.73 -25.56 9.55
C SER A 249 27.20 -25.82 8.13
N PHE A 250 25.87 -25.84 7.96
CA PHE A 250 25.23 -26.12 6.67
C PHE A 250 24.79 -24.85 5.94
N GLU A 251 24.66 -24.99 4.62
CA GLU A 251 23.98 -23.98 3.82
C GLU A 251 22.46 -24.14 3.96
N TRP A 252 21.76 -23.02 3.97
CA TRP A 252 20.32 -22.93 4.07
C TRP A 252 19.76 -22.25 2.82
N GLN A 253 18.58 -22.67 2.39
CA GLN A 253 17.78 -21.94 1.41
C GLN A 253 16.71 -21.14 2.14
N VAL A 254 16.62 -19.86 1.81
CA VAL A 254 15.70 -18.90 2.40
C VAL A 254 14.80 -18.32 1.32
N SER A 255 13.52 -18.19 1.61
CA SER A 255 12.59 -17.48 0.74
C SER A 255 11.49 -16.81 1.53
N VAL A 256 10.93 -15.74 0.96
CA VAL A 256 9.64 -15.18 1.36
C VAL A 256 8.67 -15.39 0.22
N TYR A 257 7.49 -15.93 0.52
CA TYR A 257 6.44 -16.15 -0.46
C TYR A 257 5.06 -15.92 0.13
N GLU A 258 4.07 -15.74 -0.75
CA GLU A 258 2.68 -15.56 -0.39
C GLU A 258 2.03 -16.92 -0.04
N LEU A 259 1.08 -16.91 0.90
CA LEU A 259 0.31 -18.09 1.29
C LEU A 259 -0.25 -18.83 0.08
N GLY A 260 0.01 -20.14 0.01
CA GLY A 260 -0.43 -21.00 -1.10
C GLY A 260 0.38 -20.85 -2.39
N LYS A 261 1.45 -20.03 -2.41
CA LYS A 261 2.31 -19.80 -3.59
C LYS A 261 3.77 -20.23 -3.39
N LYS A 262 3.98 -21.22 -2.54
CA LYS A 262 5.30 -21.80 -2.25
C LYS A 262 6.04 -22.29 -3.49
N ASP A 263 5.33 -22.86 -4.47
CA ASP A 263 5.94 -23.36 -5.71
C ASP A 263 6.48 -22.23 -6.62
N GLN A 264 6.14 -20.98 -6.32
CA GLN A 264 6.61 -19.77 -7.01
C GLN A 264 7.72 -19.06 -6.20
N ALA A 265 8.14 -19.62 -5.08
CA ALA A 265 9.12 -19.03 -4.18
C ALA A 265 10.52 -18.98 -4.82
N ASN A 266 11.19 -17.83 -4.69
CA ASN A 266 12.58 -17.69 -5.08
C ASN A 266 13.50 -18.02 -3.90
N TRP A 267 14.25 -19.11 -4.00
CA TRP A 267 15.10 -19.62 -2.91
C TRP A 267 16.54 -19.12 -3.02
N ILE A 268 17.00 -18.43 -1.98
CA ILE A 268 18.38 -17.91 -1.86
C ILE A 268 19.19 -18.83 -0.98
N THR A 269 20.36 -19.26 -1.43
CA THR A 269 21.29 -20.02 -0.58
C THR A 269 22.13 -19.07 0.29
N VAL A 270 22.22 -19.36 1.58
CA VAL A 270 22.98 -18.61 2.58
C VAL A 270 23.66 -19.56 3.55
N LYS A 271 24.85 -19.20 4.03
CA LYS A 271 25.49 -19.88 5.16
C LYS A 271 25.32 -19.04 6.42
N PRO A 272 24.73 -19.57 7.51
CA PRO A 272 24.55 -18.79 8.72
C PRO A 272 25.88 -18.32 9.31
N SER A 273 25.87 -17.14 9.91
CA SER A 273 27.00 -16.57 10.66
C SER A 273 26.73 -16.60 12.15
N ILE A 274 27.75 -16.86 12.98
CA ILE A 274 27.62 -16.87 14.45
C ILE A 274 28.23 -15.59 15.02
N ILE A 275 27.46 -14.86 15.84
CA ILE A 275 28.00 -13.75 16.63
C ILE A 275 28.65 -14.34 17.90
N GLY A 276 29.95 -14.14 18.06
CA GLY A 276 30.68 -14.46 19.29
C GLY A 276 31.74 -15.57 19.20
N GLU A 277 31.98 -16.16 18.03
CA GLU A 277 33.15 -17.04 17.84
C GLU A 277 34.43 -16.20 17.69
N VAL A 278 35.24 -16.18 18.74
CA VAL A 278 36.70 -16.02 18.59
C VAL A 278 37.13 -17.24 17.78
N GLY A 279 37.62 -17.01 16.56
CA GLY A 279 37.99 -18.10 15.65
C GLY A 279 38.93 -19.11 16.31
N PRO A 280 38.85 -20.40 15.94
CA PRO A 280 39.76 -21.40 16.47
C PRO A 280 41.18 -21.05 16.01
N ASP A 281 42.07 -20.83 16.97
CA ASP A 281 43.50 -20.89 16.74
C ASP A 281 43.80 -22.22 16.05
N GLN A 282 44.32 -22.14 14.82
CA GLN A 282 44.84 -23.31 14.10
C GLN A 282 45.93 -23.98 14.95
N PRO A 283 45.94 -25.32 15.08
CA PRO A 283 47.02 -25.99 15.79
C PRO A 283 48.28 -26.00 14.93
N GLY A 284 49.33 -25.39 15.48
CA GLY A 284 50.71 -25.87 15.43
C GLY A 284 51.40 -25.94 14.08
N ASP A 285 52.25 -24.94 13.80
CA ASP A 285 53.60 -25.26 13.37
C ASP A 285 54.59 -24.56 14.30
N GLU A 286 55.56 -25.33 14.75
CA GLU A 286 56.45 -25.06 15.87
C GLU A 286 57.53 -24.05 15.49
N THR A 287 57.65 -22.93 16.20
CA THR A 287 58.96 -22.48 16.70
C THR A 287 58.84 -21.48 17.85
N GLU A 288 59.37 -21.87 19.00
CA GLU A 288 59.63 -21.01 20.15
C GLU A 288 60.68 -19.94 19.85
N VAL A 289 60.38 -18.67 20.18
CA VAL A 289 61.33 -17.74 20.82
C VAL A 289 60.54 -16.83 21.79
N GLU A 290 60.92 -16.83 23.06
CA GLU A 290 60.42 -15.97 24.15
C GLU A 290 60.83 -14.46 24.01
N PRO A 291 60.59 -13.57 25.00
CA PRO A 291 59.33 -12.90 25.27
C PRO A 291 59.51 -11.36 25.20
N LYS A 292 58.62 -10.61 24.54
CA LYS A 292 58.56 -9.15 24.72
C LYS A 292 57.13 -8.61 24.78
N GLU A 293 56.77 -8.28 26.02
CA GLU A 293 55.96 -7.15 26.46
C GLU A 293 54.62 -6.87 25.75
N SER A 294 53.58 -7.11 26.53
CA SER A 294 52.22 -6.62 26.37
C SER A 294 52.19 -5.13 26.00
N LYS A 295 51.75 -4.80 24.79
CA LYS A 295 51.15 -3.50 24.50
C LYS A 295 50.19 -3.59 23.32
N SER A 296 49.01 -3.02 23.55
CA SER A 296 47.98 -2.60 22.57
C SER A 296 46.93 -3.61 22.08
N LYS A 297 45.94 -3.94 22.95
CA LYS A 297 44.53 -4.06 22.49
C LYS A 297 43.71 -2.77 22.72
N THR A 298 44.30 -1.76 23.34
CA THR A 298 43.67 -0.44 23.52
C THR A 298 43.71 0.42 22.25
N THR A 299 44.67 0.21 21.35
CA THR A 299 44.88 1.08 20.19
C THR A 299 43.84 0.87 19.08
N LEU A 300 43.23 -0.31 18.99
CA LEU A 300 42.23 -0.61 17.95
C LEU A 300 40.82 -0.11 18.33
N ILE A 301 40.49 -0.11 19.62
CA ILE A 301 39.25 0.52 20.13
C ILE A 301 39.33 2.05 19.99
N VAL A 302 40.51 2.65 20.24
CA VAL A 302 40.70 4.09 20.02
C VAL A 302 40.64 4.46 18.53
N SER A 303 41.09 3.58 17.62
CA SER A 303 41.07 3.85 16.16
C SER A 303 39.65 3.92 15.57
N ILE A 304 38.69 3.16 16.09
CA ILE A 304 37.30 3.13 15.59
C ILE A 304 36.40 4.10 16.39
N VAL A 305 36.59 4.20 17.71
CA VAL A 305 35.74 5.05 18.56
C VAL A 305 36.00 6.54 18.34
N VAL A 306 37.26 6.94 18.11
CA VAL A 306 37.60 8.36 17.90
C VAL A 306 36.93 8.97 16.66
N PRO A 307 36.95 8.36 15.46
CA PRO A 307 36.25 8.94 14.31
C PRO A 307 34.73 8.97 14.50
N VAL A 308 34.11 7.96 15.13
CA VAL A 308 32.66 7.95 15.38
C VAL A 308 32.25 9.03 16.37
N VAL A 309 33.00 9.23 17.46
CA VAL A 309 32.74 10.28 18.46
C VAL A 309 32.95 11.68 17.87
N VAL A 310 33.98 11.86 17.02
CA VAL A 310 34.21 13.13 16.32
C VAL A 310 33.07 13.45 15.35
N ILE A 311 32.60 12.46 14.58
CA ILE A 311 31.45 12.64 13.66
C ILE A 311 30.18 12.97 14.45
N ALA A 312 29.90 12.26 15.56
CA ALA A 312 28.75 12.55 16.41
C ALA A 312 28.81 13.97 17.02
N ALA A 313 29.98 14.40 17.49
CA ALA A 313 30.17 15.75 18.02
C ALA A 313 29.96 16.83 16.94
N VAL A 314 30.44 16.61 15.71
CA VAL A 314 30.21 17.53 14.58
C VAL A 314 28.72 17.61 14.21
N ILE A 315 28.01 16.48 14.17
CA ILE A 315 26.57 16.46 13.91
C ILE A 315 25.81 17.22 15.00
N ILE A 316 26.15 17.02 16.27
CA ILE A 316 25.53 17.74 17.39
C ILE A 316 25.77 19.25 17.26
N ILE A 317 27.00 19.69 16.92
CA ILE A 317 27.31 21.09 16.69
C ILE A 317 26.49 21.66 15.52
N ILE A 318 26.35 20.92 14.42
CA ILE A 318 25.52 21.34 13.27
C ILE A 318 24.05 21.47 13.67
N VAL A 319 23.52 20.53 14.46
CA VAL A 319 22.15 20.58 14.97
C VAL A 319 21.96 21.78 15.90
N VAL A 320 22.91 22.04 16.80
CA VAL A 320 22.85 23.20 17.71
C VAL A 320 22.93 24.52 16.92
N ILE A 321 23.81 24.62 15.92
CA ILE A 321 23.87 25.80 15.03
C ILE A 321 22.57 25.95 14.24
N ALA A 322 22.02 24.86 13.70
CA ALA A 322 20.75 24.90 12.96
C ALA A 322 19.58 25.33 13.85
N LEU A 323 19.53 24.85 15.10
CA LEU A 323 18.54 25.27 16.09
C LEU A 323 18.75 26.73 16.52
N TYR A 324 19.99 27.17 16.72
CA TYR A 324 20.32 28.55 17.06
C TYR A 324 19.97 29.51 15.93
N VAL A 325 20.27 29.16 14.67
CA VAL A 325 19.89 29.94 13.49
C VAL A 325 18.36 29.95 13.31
N ARG A 326 17.67 28.83 13.54
CA ARG A 326 16.20 28.80 13.52
C ARG A 326 15.60 29.70 14.61
N HIS A 327 16.16 29.69 15.82
CA HIS A 327 15.69 30.52 16.92
C HIS A 327 15.91 32.01 16.62
N LYS A 328 17.12 32.38 16.18
CA LYS A 328 17.47 33.76 15.82
C LYS A 328 16.65 34.28 14.63
N ASN A 329 16.42 33.46 13.59
CA ASN A 329 15.55 33.85 12.47
C ASN A 329 14.08 34.01 12.89
N LYS A 330 13.63 33.30 13.93
CA LYS A 330 12.27 33.48 14.49
C LYS A 330 12.16 34.81 15.23
N GLU A 331 13.22 35.21 15.94
CA GLU A 331 13.33 36.49 16.64
C GLU A 331 13.48 37.68 15.67
N GLN A 332 14.18 37.48 14.56
CA GLN A 332 14.36 38.50 13.52
C GLN A 332 13.08 38.70 12.67
N ARG A 333 12.35 37.61 12.35
CA ARG A 333 11.01 37.69 11.73
C ARG A 333 9.98 38.37 12.62
N SER A 334 10.07 38.22 13.94
CA SER A 334 9.21 38.93 14.89
C SER A 334 9.42 40.45 14.86
N ASN A 335 10.66 40.90 14.68
CA ASN A 335 10.98 42.33 14.65
C ASN A 335 10.75 42.98 13.27
N ASP A 336 11.00 42.29 12.16
CA ASP A 336 10.73 42.82 10.80
C ASP A 336 9.22 42.89 10.48
N SER A 337 8.41 41.96 11.00
CA SER A 337 6.95 41.97 10.80
C SER A 337 6.28 43.17 11.46
N ASN A 338 6.86 43.70 12.54
CA ASN A 338 6.34 44.90 13.22
C ASN A 338 6.78 46.20 12.53
N ILE A 339 7.89 46.21 11.79
CA ILE A 339 8.33 47.38 11.01
C ILE A 339 7.53 47.49 9.70
N GLN A 340 7.21 46.37 9.04
CA GLN A 340 6.38 46.40 7.82
C GLN A 340 4.91 46.77 8.06
N LEU A 341 4.36 46.48 9.25
CA LEU A 341 2.97 46.83 9.57
C LEU A 341 2.77 48.33 9.84
N ILE A 342 3.83 49.03 10.27
CA ILE A 342 3.81 50.48 10.50
C ILE A 342 3.89 51.26 9.18
N ASP A 343 4.65 50.77 8.19
CA ASP A 343 4.82 51.45 6.90
C ASP A 343 3.56 51.36 5.99
N ILE A 344 2.79 50.27 6.12
CA ILE A 344 1.55 50.06 5.35
C ILE A 344 0.38 50.92 5.88
N LEU A 345 0.44 51.39 7.14
CA LEU A 345 -0.61 52.23 7.73
C LEU A 345 -0.47 53.73 7.43
N SER A 346 0.67 54.18 6.89
CA SER A 346 0.94 55.57 6.55
C SER A 346 0.68 55.95 5.08
N GLY A 347 0.28 55.01 4.23
CA GLY A 347 0.27 55.20 2.77
C GLY A 347 -1.08 55.26 2.05
N VAL A 348 -2.23 55.12 2.73
CA VAL A 348 -3.54 55.08 2.06
C VAL A 348 -4.21 56.45 2.10
N GLU A 349 -3.82 57.33 1.17
CA GLU A 349 -4.59 58.51 0.80
C GLU A 349 -5.58 58.15 -0.32
N VAL A 350 -6.86 58.32 -0.02
CA VAL A 350 -8.01 58.02 -0.88
C VAL A 350 -8.07 59.00 -2.06
N ARG A 351 -8.15 58.50 -3.30
CA ARG A 351 -8.70 59.26 -4.44
C ARG A 351 -9.72 58.43 -5.22
N SER A 352 -10.87 59.07 -5.37
CA SER A 352 -12.13 58.61 -5.96
C SER A 352 -12.27 58.96 -7.45
N LEU A 353 -13.26 58.32 -8.10
CA LEU A 353 -13.96 58.66 -9.36
C LEU A 353 -13.21 58.22 -10.66
N LYS A 354 -13.85 57.68 -11.70
CA LYS A 354 -15.22 57.91 -12.23
C LYS A 354 -15.63 56.82 -13.25
N GLU A 355 -16.94 56.61 -13.41
CA GLU A 355 -17.63 55.87 -14.48
C GLU A 355 -17.56 56.57 -15.83
N GLU A 356 -17.69 55.81 -16.94
CA GLU A 356 -18.36 56.22 -18.19
C GLU A 356 -18.77 54.96 -19.01
N ASP A 357 -20.04 54.95 -19.45
CA ASP A 357 -20.73 53.99 -20.32
C ASP A 357 -20.66 54.41 -21.81
N GLU A 358 -20.87 53.45 -22.74
CA GLU A 358 -21.62 53.49 -24.05
C GLU A 358 -21.15 52.34 -24.98
N GLN A 359 -21.95 51.28 -25.19
CA GLN A 359 -22.96 50.97 -26.25
C GLN A 359 -22.45 50.67 -27.69
N GLU A 360 -22.66 49.42 -28.15
CA GLU A 360 -23.42 48.96 -29.36
C GLU A 360 -22.53 48.77 -30.63
N GLU A 361 -22.68 47.81 -31.56
CA GLU A 361 -23.86 47.08 -32.06
C GLU A 361 -23.48 45.80 -32.89
N GLN A 362 -24.52 44.96 -33.06
CA GLN A 362 -24.81 43.74 -33.86
C GLN A 362 -24.03 43.34 -35.14
N ASN A 363 -23.91 42.01 -35.38
CA ASN A 363 -24.64 41.30 -36.47
C ASN A 363 -24.44 39.76 -36.48
N ASN A 364 -25.50 39.04 -36.86
CA ASN A 364 -25.66 37.58 -37.10
C ASN A 364 -26.65 37.44 -38.29
N PRO A 365 -27.02 36.27 -38.87
CA PRO A 365 -26.42 34.93 -38.98
C PRO A 365 -26.43 34.40 -40.45
N ASN A 366 -25.99 33.15 -40.70
CA ASN A 366 -26.46 32.40 -41.87
C ASN A 366 -26.71 30.90 -41.60
N LYS A 367 -27.80 30.40 -42.18
CA LYS A 367 -28.39 29.05 -42.06
C LYS A 367 -27.78 28.07 -43.06
N GLN A 368 -27.79 26.77 -42.75
CA GLN A 368 -28.28 25.75 -43.69
C GLN A 368 -28.68 24.43 -42.99
N LYS A 369 -29.81 23.87 -43.45
CA LYS A 369 -30.44 22.60 -43.07
C LYS A 369 -29.99 21.48 -44.03
N HIS A 370 -29.87 20.26 -43.54
CA HIS A 370 -30.32 19.05 -44.25
C HIS A 370 -30.66 17.88 -43.28
N LYS A 371 -31.70 17.12 -43.66
CA LYS A 371 -32.25 15.84 -43.15
C LYS A 371 -32.84 15.15 -44.42
N PRO A 372 -33.28 13.86 -44.43
CA PRO A 372 -32.98 12.67 -43.62
C PRO A 372 -32.86 11.34 -44.45
N GLN A 373 -32.87 10.18 -43.74
CA GLN A 373 -33.20 8.78 -44.14
C GLN A 373 -32.05 7.89 -44.66
N THR A 374 -31.86 6.64 -44.19
CA THR A 374 -32.73 5.48 -44.47
C THR A 374 -32.55 4.30 -43.47
N HIS A 375 -33.60 3.47 -43.42
CA HIS A 375 -33.97 2.27 -42.63
C HIS A 375 -33.05 1.03 -42.63
N VAL A 376 -33.40 0.08 -41.73
CA VAL A 376 -33.55 -1.40 -41.82
C VAL A 376 -32.91 -2.08 -40.58
N SER A 377 -33.44 -3.08 -39.87
CA SER A 377 -34.76 -3.68 -39.60
C SER A 377 -34.56 -4.69 -38.43
N THR A 378 -35.53 -4.76 -37.52
CA THR A 378 -36.04 -5.92 -36.75
C THR A 378 -35.23 -7.23 -36.66
N TYR A 379 -35.09 -7.75 -35.43
CA TYR A 379 -35.54 -9.10 -35.05
C TYR A 379 -36.11 -9.08 -33.62
N PHE A 380 -37.20 -9.84 -33.43
CA PHE A 380 -38.00 -9.96 -32.21
C PHE A 380 -38.21 -11.47 -31.92
N PHE A 381 -38.41 -11.78 -30.63
CA PHE A 381 -38.96 -13.00 -30.00
C PHE A 381 -38.00 -14.16 -29.64
N PRO A 382 -38.32 -14.98 -28.61
CA PRO A 382 -39.15 -14.72 -27.40
C PRO A 382 -38.59 -15.30 -26.09
N GLU A 383 -39.26 -14.93 -24.99
CA GLU A 383 -39.32 -15.69 -23.73
C GLU A 383 -39.69 -17.17 -23.95
N SER A 384 -39.16 -18.04 -23.09
CA SER A 384 -39.76 -19.34 -22.78
C SER A 384 -39.75 -19.57 -21.27
N ASP A 385 -40.95 -19.81 -20.77
CA ASP A 385 -41.36 -20.15 -19.41
C ASP A 385 -40.89 -21.53 -18.89
N THR A 386 -41.01 -21.68 -17.56
CA THR A 386 -41.28 -22.91 -16.77
C THR A 386 -40.15 -23.94 -16.64
N GLU A 387 -39.86 -24.57 -15.49
CA GLU A 387 -40.76 -25.01 -14.41
C GLU A 387 -40.01 -25.37 -13.09
N LYS A 388 -40.64 -25.04 -11.96
CA LYS A 388 -40.72 -25.72 -10.65
C LYS A 388 -39.58 -26.63 -10.15
N ARG A 389 -39.11 -26.36 -8.92
CA ARG A 389 -39.24 -27.33 -7.81
C ARG A 389 -39.37 -26.67 -6.44
N ILE A 390 -40.20 -27.32 -5.64
CA ILE A 390 -40.85 -26.94 -4.38
C ILE A 390 -40.04 -27.46 -3.18
N SER A 391 -40.12 -26.72 -2.06
CA SER A 391 -40.08 -27.16 -0.65
C SER A 391 -38.79 -27.77 -0.08
N SER A 392 -38.21 -27.08 0.91
CA SER A 392 -38.44 -27.49 2.32
C SER A 392 -38.20 -26.33 3.28
N GLU A 393 -39.25 -26.03 4.03
CA GLU A 393 -39.24 -25.19 5.22
C GLU A 393 -38.44 -25.90 6.34
N HIS A 394 -37.60 -25.13 7.04
CA HIS A 394 -37.43 -25.30 8.48
C HIS A 394 -37.38 -23.91 9.12
N SER A 395 -38.52 -23.56 9.69
CA SER A 395 -38.72 -22.47 10.64
C SER A 395 -37.81 -22.64 11.85
N ASN A 396 -37.12 -21.57 12.24
CA ASN A 396 -36.93 -21.27 13.65
C ASN A 396 -37.13 -19.75 13.84
N SER A 397 -38.37 -19.41 14.20
CA SER A 397 -38.71 -18.13 14.82
C SER A 397 -37.92 -17.99 16.12
N ARG A 398 -37.27 -16.84 16.29
CA ARG A 398 -37.21 -16.15 17.58
C ARG A 398 -37.61 -14.72 17.34
N ASP A 399 -38.87 -14.46 17.64
CA ASP A 399 -39.47 -13.14 17.67
C ASP A 399 -38.75 -12.24 18.69
N TYR A 400 -38.51 -11.03 18.23
CA TYR A 400 -38.11 -9.86 19.00
C TYR A 400 -39.37 -9.00 19.11
N GLU A 401 -39.87 -8.74 20.32
CA GLU A 401 -40.95 -7.78 20.56
C GLU A 401 -40.51 -6.78 21.63
N PRO A 402 -40.50 -5.47 21.34
CA PRO A 402 -40.20 -4.44 22.32
C PRO A 402 -41.47 -3.82 22.94
N ASP A 403 -41.38 -3.65 24.26
CA ASP A 403 -41.99 -2.62 25.11
C ASP A 403 -43.39 -2.08 24.81
N GLN A 404 -44.37 -2.51 25.62
CA GLN A 404 -45.40 -1.62 26.16
C GLN A 404 -45.69 -1.95 27.64
N LYS A 405 -45.25 -1.08 28.56
CA LYS A 405 -45.76 -1.01 29.93
C LYS A 405 -46.19 0.42 30.28
N GLN A 406 -47.49 0.67 30.17
CA GLN A 406 -48.19 1.70 30.93
C GLN A 406 -49.19 1.02 31.88
N ARG A 407 -48.96 1.28 33.18
CA ARG A 407 -49.89 1.41 34.31
C ARG A 407 -51.29 0.78 34.18
N GLN A 408 -51.66 -0.11 35.11
CA GLN A 408 -52.39 0.24 36.34
C GLN A 408 -52.68 -1.02 37.18
N ILE A 409 -52.58 -0.82 38.49
CA ILE A 409 -52.84 -1.77 39.58
C ILE A 409 -54.35 -1.83 39.83
N GLN A 410 -54.93 -3.02 39.90
CA GLN A 410 -56.15 -3.27 40.68
C GLN A 410 -56.30 -4.77 41.05
N ASN A 411 -56.16 -5.03 42.36
CA ASN A 411 -56.92 -5.94 43.22
C ASN A 411 -57.36 -7.32 42.69
N GLN A 412 -56.78 -8.41 43.22
CA GLN A 412 -57.29 -9.18 44.37
C GLN A 412 -56.30 -10.26 44.78
#